data_AF-A0A1E3GJW6-F1
#
_entry.id   AF-A0A1E3GJW6-F1
#
_cell.length_a   1.000
_cell.length_b   1.000
_cell.length_c   1.000
_cell.angle_alpha   90.00
_cell.angle_beta   90.00
_cell.angle_gamma   90.00
#
_symmetry.space_group_name_H-M   'P 1'
#
loop_
_entity.id
_entity.type
_entity.pdbx_description
1 polymer ?
#
loop_
_entity_poly.entity_id
_entity_poly.type
_entity_poly.pdbx_seq_one_letter_code
_entity_poly.pdbx_strand_id
1 'polypeptide(L)'
;MPKYTAKQSIGHFMPGDEIKGLEAKQLQALLASGAIEEAKAKEEPEADNTAARLAELEKANAELTAANKTLTEANQTAAADKAKVDQEVTELKAKVAELEKPKPAAKPKADPKPADDAK
;
A
#
# COMPACT_ATOMS: atom_id res chain seq x y z
N MET A 1 -10.28 16.50 -52.22
CA MET A 1 -11.70 16.13 -52.10
C MET A 1 -11.85 15.29 -50.84
N PRO A 2 -12.85 15.56 -49.99
CA PRO A 2 -13.17 14.71 -48.84
C PRO A 2 -13.40 13.27 -49.31
N LYS A 3 -12.81 12.31 -48.60
CA LYS A 3 -13.05 10.88 -48.84
C LYS A 3 -14.09 10.41 -47.85
N TYR A 4 -15.07 9.64 -48.31
CA TYR A 4 -16.11 9.10 -47.47
C TYR A 4 -16.08 7.58 -47.50
N THR A 5 -16.35 6.97 -46.36
CA THR A 5 -16.38 5.51 -46.20
C THR A 5 -17.76 5.08 -45.72
N ALA A 6 -18.32 4.03 -46.30
CA ALA A 6 -19.57 3.44 -45.85
C ALA A 6 -19.43 2.84 -44.45
N LYS A 7 -20.35 3.17 -43.53
CA LYS A 7 -20.46 2.50 -42.22
C LYS A 7 -21.38 1.28 -42.24
N GLN A 8 -22.28 1.26 -43.22
CA GLN A 8 -23.26 0.19 -43.43
C GLN A 8 -23.43 -0.05 -44.93
N SER A 9 -24.13 -1.11 -45.32
CA SER A 9 -24.38 -1.40 -46.73
C SER A 9 -25.27 -0.33 -47.36
N ILE A 10 -24.82 0.29 -48.46
CA ILE A 10 -25.55 1.32 -49.22
C ILE A 10 -25.53 0.92 -50.69
N GLY A 11 -26.60 0.28 -51.16
CA GLY A 11 -26.67 -0.22 -52.53
C GLY A 11 -25.57 -1.23 -52.83
N HIS A 12 -24.60 -0.84 -53.65
CA HIS A 12 -23.44 -1.68 -54.02
C HIS A 12 -22.22 -1.48 -53.10
N PHE A 13 -22.23 -0.46 -52.24
CA PHE A 13 -21.12 -0.18 -51.31
C PHE A 13 -21.28 -1.00 -50.04
N MET A 14 -20.29 -1.81 -49.71
CA MET A 14 -20.21 -2.56 -48.46
C MET A 14 -19.62 -1.69 -47.33
N PRO A 15 -19.86 -2.03 -46.06
CA PRO A 15 -19.20 -1.35 -44.94
C PRO A 15 -17.67 -1.37 -45.11
N GLY A 16 -17.03 -0.21 -44.99
CA GLY A 16 -15.59 -0.03 -45.24
C GLY A 16 -15.24 0.40 -46.68
N ASP A 17 -16.18 0.37 -47.62
CA ASP A 17 -15.93 0.80 -49.00
C ASP A 17 -15.85 2.34 -49.11
N GLU A 18 -14.91 2.81 -49.93
CA GLU A 18 -14.80 4.21 -50.29
C GLU A 18 -15.91 4.60 -51.26
N ILE A 19 -16.73 5.58 -50.86
CA ILE A 19 -17.83 6.09 -51.67
C ILE A 19 -17.29 7.00 -52.78
N LYS A 20 -17.54 6.62 -54.04
CA LYS A 20 -17.14 7.38 -55.24
C LYS A 20 -18.33 7.57 -56.17
N GLY A 21 -18.35 8.69 -56.89
CA GLY A 21 -19.35 8.97 -57.92
C GLY A 21 -20.74 9.42 -57.42
N LEU A 22 -20.88 9.76 -56.14
CA LEU A 22 -22.10 10.39 -55.60
C LEU A 22 -22.01 11.91 -55.61
N GLU A 23 -23.16 12.55 -55.80
CA GLU A 23 -23.29 14.01 -55.76
C GLU A 23 -23.15 14.55 -54.33
N ALA A 24 -22.70 15.79 -54.19
CA ALA A 24 -22.45 16.41 -52.88
C ALA A 24 -23.69 16.42 -51.95
N LYS A 25 -24.88 16.64 -52.52
CA LYS A 25 -26.15 16.60 -51.77
C LYS A 25 -26.45 15.20 -51.21
N GLN A 26 -26.11 14.16 -51.98
CA GLN A 26 -26.31 12.76 -51.56
C GLN A 26 -25.31 12.39 -50.47
N LEU A 27 -24.04 12.77 -50.64
CA LEU A 27 -23.02 12.58 -49.61
C LEU A 27 -23.40 13.28 -48.31
N GLN A 28 -23.88 14.52 -48.37
CA GLN A 28 -24.32 15.25 -47.18
C GLN A 28 -25.52 14.59 -46.48
N ALA A 29 -26.50 14.09 -47.23
CA ALA A 29 -27.65 13.37 -46.67
C ALA A 29 -27.23 12.02 -46.04
N LEU A 30 -26.30 11.31 -46.68
CA LEU A 30 -25.75 10.05 -46.17
C LEU A 30 -24.87 10.27 -44.93
N LEU A 31 -24.12 11.38 -44.88
CA LEU A 31 -23.33 11.76 -43.72
C LEU A 31 -24.24 12.18 -42.56
N ALA A 32 -25.28 12.97 -42.83
CA ALA A 32 -26.27 13.40 -41.83
C ALA A 32 -27.09 12.23 -41.27
N SER A 33 -27.33 11.20 -42.07
CA SER A 33 -27.96 9.95 -41.62
C SER A 33 -26.98 8.96 -40.97
N GLY A 34 -25.69 9.27 -40.95
CA GLY A 34 -24.65 8.42 -40.37
C GLY A 34 -24.34 7.15 -41.16
N ALA A 35 -24.84 7.04 -42.40
CA ALA A 35 -24.59 5.89 -43.27
C ALA A 35 -23.16 5.87 -43.83
N ILE A 36 -22.55 7.05 -43.95
CA ILE A 36 -21.14 7.22 -44.32
C ILE A 36 -20.43 8.05 -43.25
N GLU A 37 -19.11 7.93 -43.18
CA GLU A 37 -18.25 8.84 -42.42
C GLU A 37 -17.21 9.48 -43.32
N GLU A 38 -16.83 10.72 -43.02
CA GLU A 38 -15.65 11.32 -43.65
C GLU A 38 -14.41 10.59 -43.09
N ALA A 39 -13.63 10.00 -43.98
CA ALA A 39 -12.39 9.32 -43.62
C ALA A 39 -11.42 10.37 -43.06
N LYS A 40 -11.43 10.54 -41.75
CA LYS A 40 -10.47 11.38 -41.04
C LYS A 40 -9.08 10.83 -41.35
N ALA A 41 -8.12 11.70 -41.64
CA ALA A 41 -6.72 11.29 -41.67
C ALA A 41 -6.43 10.54 -40.36
N LYS A 42 -5.83 9.34 -40.44
CA LYS A 42 -5.47 8.54 -39.26
C LYS A 42 -4.89 9.48 -38.22
N GLU A 43 -5.58 9.67 -37.09
CA GLU A 43 -5.00 10.37 -35.96
C GLU A 43 -3.69 9.65 -35.64
N GLU A 44 -2.60 10.41 -35.62
CA GLU A 44 -1.29 9.87 -35.26
C GLU A 44 -1.43 9.12 -33.93
N PRO A 45 -0.82 7.93 -33.78
CA PRO A 45 -0.88 7.22 -32.51
C PRO A 45 -0.34 8.13 -31.41
N GLU A 46 -1.09 8.29 -30.32
CA GLU A 46 -0.64 9.05 -29.16
C GLU A 46 0.78 8.63 -28.77
N ALA A 47 1.62 9.61 -28.44
CA ALA A 47 3.00 9.36 -28.08
C ALA A 47 3.09 8.32 -26.96
N ASP A 48 3.84 7.25 -27.20
CA ASP A 48 4.00 6.13 -26.28
C ASP A 48 4.80 6.56 -25.05
N ASN A 49 4.09 7.01 -24.01
CA ASN A 49 4.67 7.48 -22.74
C ASN A 49 5.08 6.33 -21.80
N THR A 50 5.10 5.09 -22.28
CA THR A 50 5.37 3.90 -21.47
C THR A 50 6.75 3.96 -20.81
N ALA A 51 7.77 4.46 -21.52
CA ALA A 51 9.13 4.58 -20.97
C ALA A 51 9.21 5.55 -19.79
N ALA A 52 8.52 6.70 -19.86
CA ALA A 52 8.49 7.67 -18.77
C ALA A 52 7.79 7.11 -17.53
N ARG A 53 6.68 6.40 -17.74
CA ARG A 53 5.92 5.76 -16.66
C ARG A 53 6.70 4.63 -15.98
N LEU A 54 7.49 3.87 -16.74
CA LEU A 54 8.36 2.83 -16.19
C LEU A 54 9.46 3.43 -15.31
N ALA A 55 10.13 4.49 -15.77
CA ALA A 55 11.17 5.16 -14.98
C ALA A 55 10.63 5.73 -13.66
N GLU A 56 9.41 6.28 -13.66
CA GLU A 56 8.75 6.77 -12.44
C GLU A 56 8.41 5.62 -11.47
N LEU A 57 7.91 4.50 -11.97
CA LEU A 57 7.61 3.31 -11.16
C LEU A 57 8.87 2.67 -10.57
N GLU A 58 9.97 2.61 -11.32
CA GLU A 58 11.26 2.12 -10.82
C GLU A 58 11.78 2.99 -9.67
N LYS A 59 11.70 4.32 -9.82
CA LYS A 59 12.09 5.25 -8.76
C LYS A 59 11.21 5.08 -7.52
N ALA A 60 9.89 5.01 -7.67
CA ALA A 60 8.96 4.81 -6.56
C ALA A 60 9.20 3.47 -5.83
N ASN A 61 9.50 2.40 -6.57
CA ASN A 61 9.83 1.10 -5.99
C ASN A 61 11.15 1.13 -5.18
N ALA A 62 12.16 1.84 -5.66
CA ALA A 62 13.41 2.00 -4.93
C ALA A 62 13.20 2.76 -3.60
N GLU A 63 12.41 3.84 -3.63
CA GLU A 63 12.05 4.62 -2.43
C GLU A 63 11.24 3.79 -1.42
N LEU A 64 10.22 3.07 -1.89
CA LEU A 64 9.42 2.17 -1.04
C LEU A 64 10.25 1.04 -0.44
N THR A 65 11.18 0.48 -1.20
CA THR A 65 12.08 -0.57 -0.70
C THR A 65 13.00 -0.04 0.39
N ALA A 66 13.56 1.16 0.21
CA ALA A 66 14.39 1.80 1.22
C ALA A 66 13.60 2.10 2.51
N ALA A 67 12.39 2.67 2.38
CA ALA A 67 11.53 2.97 3.53
C ALA A 67 11.13 1.70 4.30
N ASN A 68 10.77 0.61 3.60
CA ASN A 68 10.44 -0.65 4.22
C ASN A 68 11.62 -1.26 4.99
N LYS A 69 12.85 -1.14 4.46
CA LYS A 69 14.06 -1.60 5.17
C LYS A 69 14.25 -0.84 6.49
N THR A 70 14.16 0.49 6.44
CA THR A 70 14.28 1.34 7.64
C THR A 70 13.22 1.02 8.69
N LEU A 71 11.96 0.84 8.27
CA LEU A 71 10.88 0.47 9.20
C LEU A 71 11.08 -0.91 9.82
N THR A 72 11.59 -1.87 9.05
CA THR A 72 11.87 -3.22 9.54
C THR A 72 12.98 -3.19 10.59
N GLU A 73 14.07 -2.46 10.32
CA GLU A 73 15.17 -2.26 11.27
C GLU A 73 14.69 -1.58 12.56
N ALA A 74 13.91 -0.50 12.44
CA ALA A 74 13.35 0.21 13.59
C ALA A 74 12.43 -0.69 14.44
N ASN A 75 11.60 -1.51 13.81
CA ASN A 75 10.74 -2.47 14.51
C ASN A 75 11.55 -3.56 15.23
N GLN A 76 12.63 -4.04 14.64
CA GLN A 76 13.51 -5.01 15.31
C GLN A 76 14.19 -4.40 16.55
N THR A 77 14.67 -3.16 16.45
CA THR A 77 15.24 -2.44 17.60
C THR A 77 14.20 -2.22 18.68
N ALA A 78 13.01 -1.72 18.33
CA ALA A 78 11.93 -1.49 19.28
C ALA A 78 11.48 -2.79 19.98
N ALA A 79 11.43 -3.92 19.25
CA ALA A 79 11.12 -5.22 19.83
C ALA A 79 12.20 -5.69 20.82
N ALA A 80 13.48 -5.50 20.48
CA ALA A 80 14.60 -5.85 21.35
C ALA A 80 14.61 -4.99 22.64
N ASP A 81 14.36 -3.69 22.52
CA ASP A 81 14.29 -2.79 23.67
C ASP A 81 13.09 -3.10 24.56
N LYS A 82 11.93 -3.40 23.96
CA LYS A 82 10.76 -3.85 24.71
C LYS A 82 11.05 -5.14 25.50
N ALA A 83 11.75 -6.10 24.91
CA ALA A 83 12.11 -7.34 25.60
C ALA A 83 13.02 -7.08 26.82
N LYS A 84 13.98 -6.16 26.72
CA LYS A 84 14.84 -5.76 27.86
C LYS A 84 14.02 -5.09 28.96
N VAL A 85 13.14 -4.16 28.59
CA VAL A 85 12.26 -3.47 29.55
C VAL A 85 11.33 -4.47 30.24
N ASP A 86 10.72 -5.39 29.49
CA ASP A 86 9.87 -6.43 30.05
C ASP A 86 10.65 -7.31 31.05
N GLN A 87 11.90 -7.67 30.75
CA GLN A 87 12.77 -8.39 31.68
C GLN A 87 13.05 -7.57 32.95
N GLU A 88 13.48 -6.31 32.84
CA GLU A 88 13.74 -5.44 33.99
C GLU A 88 12.49 -5.26 34.87
N VAL A 89 11.32 -5.09 34.26
CA VAL A 89 10.04 -4.99 34.98
C VAL A 89 9.76 -6.27 35.77
N THR A 90 10.02 -7.45 35.21
CA THR A 90 9.84 -8.71 35.94
C THR A 90 10.82 -8.85 37.12
N GLU A 91 12.08 -8.48 36.94
CA GLU A 91 13.09 -8.51 38.00
C GLU A 91 12.76 -7.52 39.13
N LEU A 92 12.34 -6.30 38.79
CA LEU A 92 11.93 -5.30 39.76
C LEU A 92 10.69 -5.73 40.54
N LYS A 93 9.68 -6.29 39.87
CA LYS A 93 8.50 -6.85 40.55
C LYS A 93 8.87 -7.96 41.54
N ALA A 94 9.82 -8.84 41.17
CA ALA A 94 10.30 -9.88 42.08
C ALA A 94 11.03 -9.30 43.31
N LYS A 95 11.89 -8.30 43.12
CA LYS A 95 12.59 -7.60 44.22
C LYS A 95 11.62 -6.86 45.14
N VAL A 96 10.61 -6.19 44.59
CA VAL A 96 9.56 -5.53 45.38
C VAL A 96 8.81 -6.55 46.23
N ALA A 97 8.39 -7.67 45.64
CA ALA A 97 7.71 -8.74 46.37
C ALA A 97 8.59 -9.37 47.47
N GLU A 98 9.92 -9.39 47.32
CA GLU A 98 10.84 -9.85 48.35
C GLU A 98 10.97 -8.84 49.50
N LEU A 99 11.05 -7.54 49.19
CA LEU A 99 11.15 -6.47 50.19
C LEU A 99 9.85 -6.27 50.99
N GLU A 100 8.69 -6.55 50.39
CA GLU A 100 7.39 -6.52 51.06
C GLU A 100 7.17 -7.72 52.00
N LYS A 101 8.01 -8.77 51.93
CA LYS A 101 7.94 -9.85 52.92
C LYS A 101 8.33 -9.29 54.29
N PRO A 102 7.49 -9.47 55.33
CA PRO A 102 7.80 -8.98 56.65
C PRO A 102 9.10 -9.63 57.12
N LYS A 103 10.08 -8.79 57.49
CA LYS A 103 11.33 -9.24 58.13
C LYS A 103 10.94 -10.06 59.35
N PRO A 104 11.43 -11.31 59.52
CA PRO A 104 11.08 -12.08 60.69
C PRO A 104 11.51 -11.28 61.91
N ALA A 105 10.55 -10.93 62.76
CA ALA A 105 10.83 -10.34 64.06
C ALA A 105 11.85 -11.28 64.73
N ALA A 106 13.04 -10.74 65.00
CA ALA A 106 14.03 -11.44 65.80
C ALA A 106 13.33 -11.79 67.12
N LYS A 107 13.01 -13.08 67.29
CA LYS A 107 12.46 -13.59 68.55
C LYS A 107 13.39 -13.10 69.67
N PRO A 108 12.88 -12.48 70.75
CA PRO A 108 13.70 -12.30 71.94
C PRO A 108 14.19 -13.67 72.36
N LYS A 109 15.50 -13.79 72.63
CA LYS A 109 16.08 -14.97 73.28
C LYS A 109 15.36 -15.15 74.63
N ALA A 110 14.44 -16.09 74.72
CA ALA A 110 14.26 -16.89 75.92
C ALA A 110 15.50 -17.81 75.98
N ASP A 111 16.27 -17.96 77.05
CA ASP A 111 15.99 -17.92 78.49
C ASP A 111 17.17 -17.26 79.26
N PRO A 112 17.04 -16.98 80.58
CA PRO A 112 17.30 -18.04 81.56
C PRO A 112 16.31 -18.07 82.75
N LYS A 113 15.84 -19.29 83.05
CA LYS A 113 15.66 -19.90 84.39
C LYS A 113 15.63 -18.93 85.61
N PRO A 114 14.53 -18.87 86.39
CA PRO A 114 14.59 -18.27 87.71
C PRO A 114 15.38 -19.20 88.65
N ALA A 115 16.44 -18.65 89.25
CA ALA A 115 16.99 -19.18 90.49
C ALA A 115 15.96 -18.90 91.59
N ASP A 116 15.43 -19.97 92.15
CA ASP A 116 14.57 -19.95 93.33
C ASP A 116 15.51 -19.96 94.56
N ASP A 117 15.70 -18.78 95.15
CA ASP A 117 16.32 -18.58 96.45
C ASP A 117 15.40 -17.63 97.23
N ALA A 118 14.48 -18.19 98.02
CA ALA A 118 13.81 -17.46 99.09
C ALA A 118 13.19 -18.40 100.14
N LYS A 119 13.99 -18.62 101.21
CA LYS A 119 13.60 -18.70 102.62
C LYS A 119 13.34 -20.07 103.25
#